data_AF-A0A0A8K008-F1
#
_entry.id   AF-A0A0A8K008-F1
#
_cell.length_a   1.000
_cell.length_b   1.000
_cell.length_c   1.000
_cell.angle_alpha   90.00
_cell.angle_beta   90.00
_cell.angle_gamma   90.00
#
_symmetry.space_group_name_H-M   'P 1'
#
loop_
_entity.id
_entity.type
_entity.pdbx_description
1 polymer ?
#
loop_
_entity_poly.entity_id
_entity_poly.type
_entity_poly.pdbx_seq_one_letter_code
_entity_poly.pdbx_strand_id
1 'polypeptide(L)'
;MGLIERNRGPATEDLGGLFGTYVRKAAIAGAALVMTMVASPGLASAACEVELDPRDFIGEENGELNAIEHLAGGTVSSLNRAGIDIGGAYVAEPFYNWGGIDEGGEYQGVLELYVNADMKKLGLWDGLCFHANGYQIHGNSITGSNIGSLMPVTSFEANDATRLFEIWFEQFLFNDTVSVKVGQLAADAEFFFAEGGGYFINGTWGWAPIAAENNPGGGPAYPLATPGVRVAITPTEQTSLMVGVYNGNPAPDCAADDPQVCNNDGLDFGLRDRTLLMAEGAYSYSLAGGELPGQIKVGGWNHFGDFNHIYTDAGGNPIAISGNDGKPLDNDYALYVILDQLLWRVPGSEDPQGVGFFTRFAGAPDDRNYVDFYFDVGLTFTGMIPGRPDDALAIGYAYTSISDQAQAFNVTNGDPAGEGYEALIEIAYTMEVIDGWTLQPDFQYIFNPDGGVEAENATVVGARSTFAF
;
A
#
# COMPACT_ATOMS: atom_id res chain seq x y z
N MET A 1 0.86 -55.89 65.67
CA MET A 1 0.12 -56.67 64.66
C MET A 1 0.41 -56.03 63.31
N GLY A 2 1.37 -56.45 62.50
CA GLY A 2 2.47 -57.37 62.65
C GLY A 2 3.40 -57.16 61.43
N LEU A 3 4.71 -57.29 61.68
CA LEU A 3 5.75 -57.91 60.84
C LEU A 3 6.08 -57.25 59.47
N ILE A 4 7.29 -56.72 59.19
CA ILE A 4 8.68 -57.26 59.19
C ILE A 4 9.21 -57.42 57.73
N GLU A 5 10.32 -56.70 57.46
CA GLU A 5 11.53 -57.13 56.71
C GLU A 5 11.44 -57.52 55.20
N ARG A 6 12.50 -57.54 54.38
CA ARG A 6 13.91 -57.05 54.34
C ARG A 6 14.43 -57.34 52.91
N ASN A 7 15.39 -56.51 52.49
CA ASN A 7 16.64 -56.84 51.75
C ASN A 7 16.69 -57.32 50.27
N ARG A 8 17.59 -56.59 49.55
CA ARG A 8 18.74 -57.02 48.68
C ARG A 8 18.36 -57.85 47.43
N GLY A 9 18.48 -57.35 46.19
CA GLY A 9 19.69 -56.93 45.45
C GLY A 9 20.20 -58.11 44.57
N PRO A 10 21.17 -58.00 43.63
CA PRO A 10 21.61 -56.92 42.73
C PRO A 10 21.69 -57.42 41.25
N ALA A 11 22.45 -56.69 40.41
CA ALA A 11 23.05 -57.07 39.12
C ALA A 11 22.20 -56.83 37.86
N THR A 12 22.69 -56.31 36.73
CA THR A 12 23.93 -55.65 36.27
C THR A 12 23.73 -55.52 34.76
N GLU A 13 23.95 -54.34 34.18
CA GLU A 13 24.52 -54.08 32.84
C GLU A 13 24.59 -52.54 32.73
N ASP A 14 25.75 -51.92 32.97
CA ASP A 14 26.81 -51.57 31.98
C ASP A 14 26.23 -50.76 30.80
N LEU A 15 26.74 -49.58 30.38
CA LEU A 15 27.98 -48.84 30.62
C LEU A 15 27.84 -47.42 30.04
N GLY A 16 28.47 -46.42 30.68
CA GLY A 16 28.97 -45.16 30.10
C GLY A 16 27.94 -44.12 29.62
N GLY A 17 27.84 -42.91 30.18
CA GLY A 17 28.91 -41.90 30.36
C GLY A 17 29.20 -41.23 29.00
N LEU A 18 29.19 -39.92 28.78
CA LEU A 18 29.23 -38.71 29.60
C LEU A 18 28.91 -37.52 28.66
N PHE A 19 28.24 -36.48 29.19
CA PHE A 19 28.23 -35.06 28.79
C PHE A 19 28.10 -34.65 27.30
N GLY A 20 27.05 -33.88 27.01
CA GLY A 20 26.98 -33.00 25.85
C GLY A 20 25.61 -32.35 25.69
N THR A 21 25.51 -31.09 26.13
CA THR A 21 24.56 -30.07 25.68
C THR A 21 24.03 -30.29 24.26
N TYR A 22 22.73 -30.14 24.04
CA TYR A 22 22.10 -29.35 22.96
C TYR A 22 20.58 -29.44 23.12
N VAL A 23 20.00 -28.46 23.80
CA VAL A 23 18.58 -28.15 23.73
C VAL A 23 18.33 -27.63 22.32
N ARG A 24 17.73 -28.45 21.44
CA ARG A 24 17.23 -27.97 20.15
C ARG A 24 15.98 -27.14 20.42
N LYS A 25 16.14 -25.82 20.48
CA LYS A 25 15.07 -24.86 20.21
C LYS A 25 14.71 -25.02 18.73
N ALA A 26 13.51 -25.51 18.44
CA ALA A 26 12.89 -25.29 17.15
C ALA A 26 12.31 -23.87 17.21
N ALA A 27 12.88 -22.95 16.45
CA ALA A 27 12.25 -21.67 16.17
C ALA A 27 11.08 -21.98 15.24
N ILE A 28 9.87 -21.71 15.72
CA ILE A 28 8.65 -21.66 14.92
C ILE A 28 8.63 -20.21 14.45
N ALA A 29 9.05 -19.95 13.21
CA ALA A 29 8.81 -18.68 12.56
C ALA A 29 7.35 -18.75 12.06
N GLY A 30 6.47 -18.06 12.77
CA GLY A 30 5.13 -17.77 12.25
C GLY A 30 5.25 -16.54 11.36
N ALA A 31 4.59 -16.56 10.21
CA ALA A 31 4.44 -15.39 9.38
C ALA A 31 3.52 -14.39 10.11
N ALA A 32 4.09 -13.59 11.01
CA ALA A 32 3.55 -12.27 11.23
C ALA A 32 3.71 -11.51 9.93
N LEU A 33 2.64 -10.86 9.48
CA LEU A 33 2.76 -9.60 8.77
C LEU A 33 3.39 -8.62 9.76
N VAL A 34 4.71 -8.77 9.97
CA VAL A 34 5.54 -7.82 10.67
C VAL A 34 5.67 -6.69 9.67
N MET A 35 4.76 -5.73 9.77
CA MET A 35 5.16 -4.37 9.42
C MET A 35 6.25 -4.04 10.42
N THR A 36 7.48 -4.32 10.04
CA THR A 36 8.66 -4.03 10.82
C THR A 36 8.64 -2.52 11.00
N MET A 37 8.15 -2.01 12.14
CA MET A 37 8.62 -0.70 12.64
C MET A 37 10.07 -0.90 13.10
N VAL A 38 10.88 -1.13 12.09
CA VAL A 38 12.31 -1.13 12.15
C VAL A 38 12.64 0.07 11.28
N ALA A 39 12.48 1.25 11.88
CA ALA A 39 13.57 2.21 11.82
C ALA A 39 14.79 1.60 12.55
N SER A 40 15.26 0.43 12.11
CA SER A 40 16.68 0.15 12.10
C SER A 40 17.11 0.46 10.68
N PRO A 41 18.02 1.41 10.52
CA PRO A 41 18.99 1.35 9.44
C PRO A 41 19.93 0.22 9.85
N GLY A 42 19.43 -1.01 9.73
CA GLY A 42 20.33 -2.12 9.50
C GLY A 42 21.14 -1.71 8.28
N LEU A 43 22.46 -1.82 8.37
CA LEU A 43 23.29 -1.92 7.18
C LEU A 43 22.53 -2.81 6.21
N ALA A 44 21.98 -2.21 5.15
CA ALA A 44 21.31 -2.96 4.11
C ALA A 44 22.31 -4.04 3.71
N SER A 45 21.98 -5.27 4.02
CA SER A 45 22.59 -6.35 3.29
C SER A 45 22.16 -6.09 1.87
N ALA A 46 23.10 -6.00 0.93
CA ALA A 46 22.85 -5.93 -0.51
C ALA A 46 22.19 -7.23 -1.05
N ALA A 47 21.24 -7.80 -0.31
CA ALA A 47 20.19 -8.61 -0.86
C ALA A 47 19.26 -7.62 -1.56
N CYS A 48 18.92 -7.91 -2.82
CA CYS A 48 17.86 -7.21 -3.52
C CYS A 48 16.50 -7.55 -2.89
N GLU A 49 16.33 -7.19 -1.62
CA GLU A 49 15.04 -7.08 -0.96
C GLU A 49 14.38 -5.88 -1.62
N VAL A 50 13.42 -6.18 -2.49
CA VAL A 50 12.51 -5.18 -3.00
C VAL A 50 11.66 -4.79 -1.80
N GLU A 51 11.70 -3.52 -1.42
CA GLU A 51 10.76 -2.95 -0.45
C GLU A 51 9.37 -3.16 -1.07
N LEU A 52 8.61 -4.10 -0.51
CA LEU A 52 7.31 -4.52 -1.05
C LEU A 52 6.34 -3.37 -0.85
N ASP A 53 5.54 -3.08 -1.87
CA ASP A 53 4.43 -2.13 -1.70
C ASP A 53 3.63 -2.61 -0.48
N PRO A 54 3.20 -1.74 0.44
CA PRO A 54 2.34 -2.13 1.55
C PRO A 54 1.02 -2.82 1.11
N ARG A 55 0.65 -2.69 -0.17
CA ARG A 55 -0.42 -3.42 -0.87
C ARG A 55 0.06 -4.67 -1.59
N ASP A 56 1.36 -4.82 -1.83
CA ASP A 56 1.97 -6.11 -2.15
C ASP A 56 2.05 -6.87 -0.83
N PHE A 57 1.03 -7.67 -0.53
CA PHE A 57 0.88 -8.47 0.70
C PHE A 57 1.92 -9.60 0.84
N ILE A 58 3.05 -9.45 0.19
CA ILE A 58 4.15 -10.38 0.08
C ILE A 58 5.15 -9.95 1.17
N GLY A 59 5.66 -10.89 1.95
CA GLY A 59 6.65 -10.57 2.99
C GLY A 59 8.07 -10.57 2.43
N GLU A 60 8.94 -9.76 3.03
CA GLU A 60 10.38 -10.02 3.00
C GLU A 60 10.66 -11.45 3.50
N GLU A 61 11.61 -12.12 2.85
CA GLU A 61 12.17 -13.43 3.24
C GLU A 61 11.30 -14.70 3.19
N ASN A 62 10.15 -14.74 2.49
CA ASN A 62 9.42 -16.00 2.30
C ASN A 62 9.54 -16.63 0.92
N GLY A 63 10.71 -16.49 0.28
CA GLY A 63 11.15 -17.36 -0.82
C GLY A 63 11.22 -18.86 -0.47
N GLU A 64 10.67 -19.29 0.67
CA GLU A 64 10.14 -20.63 0.85
C GLU A 64 8.69 -20.66 0.37
N LEU A 65 8.54 -20.77 -0.95
CA LEU A 65 7.34 -21.29 -1.59
C LEU A 65 7.06 -22.71 -1.08
N ASN A 66 6.65 -22.93 0.19
CA ASN A 66 6.51 -24.29 0.74
C ASN A 66 5.38 -25.07 0.03
N ALA A 67 4.36 -24.36 -0.47
CA ALA A 67 3.28 -24.93 -1.25
C ALA A 67 3.69 -25.26 -2.71
N ILE A 68 4.50 -24.41 -3.34
CA ILE A 68 4.95 -24.60 -4.74
C ILE A 68 6.27 -25.37 -4.84
N GLU A 69 7.15 -25.39 -3.83
CA GLU A 69 8.39 -26.18 -3.83
C GLU A 69 8.10 -27.67 -4.05
N HIS A 70 7.03 -28.17 -3.42
CA HIS A 70 6.57 -29.54 -3.61
C HIS A 70 6.06 -29.79 -5.04
N LEU A 71 5.55 -28.77 -5.73
CA LEU A 71 5.03 -28.84 -7.11
C LEU A 71 6.11 -28.57 -8.18
N ALA A 72 7.09 -27.72 -7.88
CA ALA A 72 8.13 -27.23 -8.79
C ALA A 72 9.46 -28.02 -8.66
N GLY A 73 9.53 -29.01 -7.78
CA GLY A 73 10.64 -29.97 -7.70
C GLY A 73 12.02 -29.36 -7.40
N GLY A 74 12.07 -28.29 -6.60
CA GLY A 74 13.33 -27.59 -6.25
C GLY A 74 13.88 -26.64 -7.33
N THR A 75 13.09 -26.35 -8.38
CA THR A 75 13.44 -25.37 -9.42
C THR A 75 13.50 -23.95 -8.84
N VAL A 76 12.51 -23.59 -8.02
CA VAL A 76 12.42 -22.31 -7.30
C VAL A 76 13.66 -22.07 -6.44
N SER A 77 13.99 -22.99 -5.54
CA SER A 77 15.16 -22.80 -4.69
C SER A 77 16.49 -22.88 -5.47
N SER A 78 16.49 -23.40 -6.71
CA SER A 78 17.63 -23.27 -7.64
C SER A 78 17.73 -21.88 -8.26
N LEU A 79 16.60 -21.24 -8.60
CA LEU A 79 16.54 -19.85 -9.04
C LEU A 79 16.95 -18.90 -7.93
N ASN A 80 16.44 -19.08 -6.71
CA ASN A 80 16.79 -18.24 -5.55
C ASN A 80 18.30 -18.27 -5.27
N ARG A 81 18.93 -19.46 -5.37
CA ARG A 81 20.39 -19.59 -5.28
C ARG A 81 21.14 -18.88 -6.42
N ALA A 82 20.54 -18.80 -7.60
CA ALA A 82 21.09 -18.04 -8.73
C ALA A 82 20.81 -16.52 -8.63
N GLY A 83 20.08 -16.08 -7.60
CA GLY A 83 19.71 -14.69 -7.40
C GLY A 83 18.45 -14.26 -8.15
N ILE A 84 17.57 -15.19 -8.53
CA ILE A 84 16.27 -14.89 -9.14
C ILE A 84 15.20 -15.39 -8.18
N ASP A 85 14.34 -14.49 -7.72
CA ASP A 85 13.19 -14.80 -6.89
C ASP A 85 11.90 -14.59 -7.70
N ILE A 86 10.95 -15.52 -7.55
CA ILE A 86 9.70 -15.54 -8.29
C ILE A 86 8.62 -15.95 -7.30
N GLY A 87 7.56 -15.16 -7.23
CA GLY A 87 6.41 -15.46 -6.40
C GLY A 87 5.15 -14.80 -6.95
N GLY A 88 4.10 -14.88 -6.16
CA GLY A 88 2.86 -14.18 -6.46
C GLY A 88 1.87 -14.26 -5.31
N ALA A 89 0.77 -13.55 -5.49
CA ALA A 89 -0.34 -13.58 -4.58
C ALA A 89 -1.67 -13.61 -5.34
N TYR A 90 -2.65 -14.30 -4.79
CA TYR A 90 -4.04 -14.19 -5.24
C TYR A 90 -4.91 -13.57 -4.15
N VAL A 91 -5.60 -12.50 -4.51
CA VAL A 91 -6.54 -11.78 -3.67
C VAL A 91 -7.96 -12.02 -4.17
N ALA A 92 -8.86 -12.36 -3.25
CA ALA A 92 -10.27 -12.58 -3.51
C ALA A 92 -11.13 -11.77 -2.53
N GLU A 93 -12.06 -10.97 -3.06
CA GLU A 93 -12.80 -9.97 -2.29
C GLU A 93 -14.29 -9.94 -2.66
N PRO A 94 -15.14 -10.69 -1.94
CA PRO A 94 -16.59 -10.48 -1.97
C PRO A 94 -17.00 -9.34 -1.03
N PHE A 95 -17.74 -8.37 -1.57
CA PHE A 95 -18.34 -7.28 -0.80
C PHE A 95 -19.85 -7.22 -1.03
N TYR A 96 -20.58 -6.67 -0.05
CA TYR A 96 -21.99 -6.34 -0.16
C TYR A 96 -22.23 -4.96 0.46
N ASN A 97 -23.02 -4.12 -0.21
CA ASN A 97 -23.37 -2.80 0.28
C ASN A 97 -24.90 -2.62 0.48
N TRP A 98 -25.24 -1.76 1.43
CA TRP A 98 -26.55 -1.11 1.57
C TRP A 98 -26.37 0.39 1.39
N GLY A 99 -27.38 1.09 0.86
CA GLY A 99 -27.23 2.48 0.43
C GLY A 99 -26.28 2.63 -0.76
N GLY A 100 -25.74 3.84 -0.99
CA GLY A 100 -25.03 4.17 -2.22
C GLY A 100 -25.99 4.53 -3.37
N ILE A 101 -25.57 4.27 -4.60
CA ILE A 101 -26.35 4.43 -5.84
C ILE A 101 -27.26 3.21 -6.06
N ASP A 102 -26.77 2.01 -5.77
CA ASP A 102 -27.52 0.75 -5.84
C ASP A 102 -27.09 -0.20 -4.71
N GLU A 103 -27.99 -1.08 -4.28
CA GLU A 103 -27.71 -2.08 -3.25
C GLU A 103 -27.40 -3.43 -3.88
N GLY A 104 -26.29 -4.05 -3.48
CA GLY A 104 -25.94 -5.35 -4.04
C GLY A 104 -24.65 -5.92 -3.49
N GLY A 105 -24.23 -7.02 -4.11
CA GLY A 105 -22.95 -7.64 -3.82
C GLY A 105 -22.16 -7.84 -5.09
N GLU A 106 -20.88 -7.53 -5.00
CA GLU A 106 -19.92 -7.70 -6.08
C GLU A 106 -18.74 -8.53 -5.60
N TYR A 107 -18.02 -9.06 -6.57
CA TYR A 107 -16.80 -9.80 -6.33
C TYR A 107 -15.70 -9.27 -7.23
N GLN A 108 -14.52 -9.12 -6.66
CA GLN A 108 -13.30 -8.94 -7.43
C GLN A 108 -12.16 -9.80 -6.94
N GLY A 109 -11.14 -9.91 -7.79
CA GLY A 109 -9.88 -10.49 -7.37
C GLY A 109 -8.75 -10.17 -8.33
N VAL A 110 -7.55 -10.32 -7.79
CA VAL A 110 -6.29 -9.98 -8.45
C VAL A 110 -5.32 -11.12 -8.23
N LEU A 111 -4.78 -11.64 -9.32
CA LEU A 111 -3.58 -12.48 -9.31
C LEU A 111 -2.39 -11.60 -9.66
N GLU A 112 -1.45 -11.45 -8.74
CA GLU A 112 -0.16 -10.84 -9.00
C GLU A 112 0.91 -11.91 -9.18
N LEU A 113 1.80 -11.70 -10.14
CA LEU A 113 3.03 -12.46 -10.29
C LEU A 113 4.21 -11.49 -10.42
N TYR A 114 5.31 -11.81 -9.75
CA TYR A 114 6.51 -10.98 -9.79
C TYR A 114 7.79 -11.79 -10.05
N VAL A 115 8.81 -11.08 -10.49
CA VAL A 115 10.20 -11.54 -10.59
C VAL A 115 11.10 -10.48 -9.98
N ASN A 116 11.94 -10.90 -9.05
CA ASN A 116 13.05 -10.11 -8.51
C ASN A 116 14.38 -10.74 -8.93
N ALA A 117 15.40 -9.93 -9.15
CA ALA A 117 16.74 -10.45 -9.41
C ALA A 117 17.86 -9.61 -8.79
N ASP A 118 18.76 -10.32 -8.12
CA ASP A 118 20.09 -9.86 -7.70
C ASP A 118 21.04 -9.95 -8.89
N MET A 119 21.27 -8.79 -9.52
CA MET A 119 22.01 -8.74 -10.77
C MET A 119 23.50 -9.03 -10.57
N LYS A 120 24.03 -8.89 -9.35
CA LYS A 120 25.41 -9.27 -9.01
C LYS A 120 25.57 -10.79 -9.08
N LYS A 121 24.63 -11.57 -8.54
CA LYS A 121 24.64 -13.04 -8.66
C LYS A 121 24.52 -13.50 -10.12
N LEU A 122 23.90 -12.69 -10.98
CA LEU A 122 23.82 -12.89 -12.42
C LEU A 122 25.06 -12.40 -13.21
N GLY A 123 26.08 -11.88 -12.52
CA GLY A 123 27.35 -11.46 -13.12
C GLY A 123 27.37 -10.02 -13.64
N LEU A 124 26.40 -9.19 -13.24
CA LEU A 124 26.37 -7.75 -13.54
C LEU A 124 26.91 -6.94 -12.34
N TRP A 125 26.36 -5.74 -12.13
CA TRP A 125 26.90 -4.76 -11.20
C TRP A 125 26.52 -5.08 -9.75
N ASP A 126 27.43 -4.73 -8.84
CA ASP A 126 27.18 -4.83 -7.40
C ASP A 126 26.12 -3.80 -6.98
N GLY A 127 25.18 -4.20 -6.12
CA GLY A 127 24.07 -3.36 -5.67
C GLY A 127 23.02 -3.04 -6.75
N LEU A 128 23.04 -3.72 -7.91
CA LEU A 128 22.02 -3.58 -8.95
C LEU A 128 20.93 -4.64 -8.77
N CYS A 129 19.69 -4.19 -8.69
CA CYS A 129 18.49 -5.00 -8.54
C CYS A 129 17.57 -4.81 -9.74
N PHE A 130 16.81 -5.85 -10.06
CA PHE A 130 15.75 -5.83 -11.05
C PHE A 130 14.45 -6.31 -10.42
N HIS A 131 13.35 -5.66 -10.78
CA HIS A 131 12.00 -6.06 -10.41
C HIS A 131 11.08 -5.95 -11.63
N ALA A 132 10.13 -6.87 -11.74
CA ALA A 132 8.95 -6.70 -12.57
C ALA A 132 7.78 -7.47 -11.97
N ASN A 133 6.59 -6.87 -11.98
CA ASN A 133 5.34 -7.53 -11.60
C ASN A 133 4.22 -7.23 -12.59
N GLY A 134 3.19 -8.07 -12.55
CA GLY A 134 2.00 -7.89 -13.36
C GLY A 134 0.79 -8.56 -12.76
N TYR A 135 -0.37 -8.03 -13.11
CA TYR A 135 -1.64 -8.46 -12.58
C TYR A 135 -2.49 -9.17 -13.63
N GLN A 136 -3.25 -10.16 -13.19
CA GLN A 136 -4.51 -10.56 -13.82
C GLN A 136 -5.63 -10.13 -12.87
N ILE A 137 -6.40 -9.13 -13.30
CA ILE A 137 -7.50 -8.51 -12.57
C ILE A 137 -8.80 -9.07 -13.14
N HIS A 138 -9.75 -9.45 -12.28
CA HIS A 138 -11.07 -9.89 -12.70
C HIS A 138 -12.18 -9.45 -11.73
N GLY A 139 -13.40 -9.33 -12.24
CA GLY A 139 -14.60 -9.11 -11.46
C GLY A 139 -15.16 -7.72 -11.68
N ASN A 140 -15.84 -7.17 -10.67
CA ASN A 140 -16.43 -5.84 -10.77
C ASN A 140 -16.06 -5.00 -9.54
N SER A 141 -15.75 -3.74 -9.80
CA SER A 141 -15.63 -2.69 -8.79
C SER A 141 -16.98 -2.48 -8.11
N ILE A 142 -17.09 -2.75 -6.81
CA ILE A 142 -18.31 -2.43 -6.04
C ILE A 142 -18.47 -0.91 -5.90
N THR A 143 -17.36 -0.17 -5.87
CA THR A 143 -17.41 1.29 -5.77
C THR A 143 -18.08 1.91 -6.98
N GLY A 144 -17.60 1.57 -8.19
CA GLY A 144 -18.13 2.13 -9.43
C GLY A 144 -19.52 1.60 -9.82
N SER A 145 -19.86 0.37 -9.42
CA SER A 145 -21.18 -0.22 -9.73
C SER A 145 -22.28 0.23 -8.77
N ASN A 146 -21.96 0.35 -7.48
CA ASN A 146 -23.00 0.44 -6.44
C ASN A 146 -22.87 1.67 -5.54
N ILE A 147 -21.68 2.22 -5.32
CA ILE A 147 -21.46 3.19 -4.23
C ILE A 147 -21.26 4.62 -4.73
N GLY A 148 -20.46 4.82 -5.77
CA GLY A 148 -20.07 6.15 -6.25
C GLY A 148 -19.16 6.90 -5.29
N SER A 149 -18.31 6.19 -4.54
CA SER A 149 -17.37 6.77 -3.57
C SER A 149 -16.08 7.22 -4.26
N LEU A 150 -15.51 8.36 -3.83
CA LEU A 150 -14.15 8.76 -4.20
C LEU A 150 -13.10 7.91 -3.48
N MET A 151 -13.47 7.28 -2.36
CA MET A 151 -12.65 6.33 -1.61
C MET A 151 -13.06 4.89 -1.97
N PRO A 152 -12.34 4.19 -2.87
CA PRO A 152 -12.73 2.86 -3.32
C PRO A 152 -12.74 1.86 -2.17
N VAL A 153 -13.75 1.00 -2.10
CA VAL A 153 -13.92 -0.01 -1.02
C VAL A 153 -12.67 -0.87 -0.83
N THR A 154 -11.83 -1.01 -1.85
CA THR A 154 -10.59 -1.76 -1.78
C THR A 154 -9.51 -1.13 -2.67
N SER A 155 -8.27 -1.20 -2.21
CA SER A 155 -7.07 -0.77 -2.94
C SER A 155 -6.83 -1.53 -4.27
N PHE A 156 -7.59 -2.58 -4.55
CA PHE A 156 -7.48 -3.40 -5.75
C PHE A 156 -8.61 -3.21 -6.77
N GLU A 157 -9.47 -2.20 -6.59
CA GLU A 157 -10.49 -1.91 -7.60
C GLU A 157 -9.85 -1.40 -8.90
N ALA A 158 -10.04 -2.16 -9.98
CA ALA A 158 -9.53 -1.86 -11.31
C ALA A 158 -10.34 -2.63 -12.37
N ASN A 159 -10.23 -2.22 -13.63
CA ASN A 159 -10.85 -2.91 -14.75
C ASN A 159 -10.19 -4.29 -14.99
N ASP A 160 -11.00 -5.23 -15.47
CA ASP A 160 -10.54 -6.54 -15.94
C ASP A 160 -9.40 -6.41 -16.96
N ALA A 161 -8.22 -6.88 -16.58
CA ALA A 161 -7.03 -6.78 -17.41
C ALA A 161 -6.01 -7.87 -17.09
N THR A 162 -5.13 -8.16 -18.06
CA THR A 162 -3.83 -8.77 -17.78
C THR A 162 -2.79 -7.74 -18.16
N ARG A 163 -2.10 -7.20 -17.16
CA ARG A 163 -1.28 -6.00 -17.37
C ARG A 163 0.05 -6.07 -16.63
N LEU A 164 1.07 -5.51 -17.25
CA LEU A 164 2.29 -5.13 -16.57
C LEU A 164 1.97 -4.00 -15.60
N PHE A 165 2.52 -4.05 -14.39
CA PHE A 165 2.46 -2.92 -13.47
C PHE A 165 3.83 -2.26 -13.41
N GLU A 166 4.76 -2.79 -12.62
CA GLU A 166 6.11 -2.26 -12.56
C GLU A 166 7.11 -3.07 -13.38
N ILE A 167 8.12 -2.35 -13.89
CA ILE A 167 9.38 -2.95 -14.36
C ILE A 167 10.51 -1.95 -14.18
N TRP A 168 11.49 -2.28 -13.36
CA TRP A 168 12.55 -1.33 -13.04
C TRP A 168 13.89 -1.97 -12.67
N PHE A 169 14.92 -1.13 -12.73
CA PHE A 169 16.22 -1.38 -12.14
C PHE A 169 16.46 -0.38 -11.02
N GLU A 170 17.01 -0.86 -9.90
CA GLU A 170 17.46 -0.02 -8.79
C GLU A 170 18.94 -0.28 -8.51
N GLN A 171 19.71 0.80 -8.44
CA GLN A 171 21.14 0.75 -8.12
C GLN A 171 21.38 1.39 -6.75
N PHE A 172 21.85 0.58 -5.80
CA PHE A 172 22.34 1.03 -4.52
C PHE A 172 23.82 1.43 -4.61
N LEU A 173 24.18 2.54 -3.96
CA LEU A 173 25.48 3.18 -4.04
C LEU A 173 25.94 3.64 -2.65
N PHE A 174 27.25 3.75 -2.48
CA PHE A 174 27.88 4.31 -1.26
C PHE A 174 27.50 3.57 0.03
N ASN A 175 27.56 2.23 0.03
CA ASN A 175 27.05 1.39 1.12
C ASN A 175 25.58 1.69 1.39
N ASP A 176 24.79 1.66 0.32
CA ASP A 176 23.33 1.74 0.32
C ASP A 176 22.74 3.05 0.89
N THR A 177 23.58 4.07 1.04
CA THR A 177 23.17 5.42 1.47
C THR A 177 22.39 6.16 0.37
N VAL A 178 22.60 5.79 -0.90
CA VAL A 178 21.91 6.36 -2.04
C VAL A 178 21.39 5.25 -2.91
N SER A 179 20.14 5.33 -3.33
CA SER A 179 19.59 4.45 -4.35
C SER A 179 18.93 5.23 -5.49
N VAL A 180 19.08 4.70 -6.70
CA VAL A 180 18.50 5.27 -7.92
C VAL A 180 17.69 4.19 -8.61
N LYS A 181 16.37 4.37 -8.66
CA LYS A 181 15.39 3.49 -9.30
C LYS A 181 14.94 4.10 -10.63
N VAL A 182 14.94 3.31 -11.71
CA VAL A 182 14.57 3.74 -13.07
C VAL A 182 13.77 2.65 -13.75
N GLY A 183 12.61 3.00 -14.31
CA GLY A 183 11.77 2.05 -15.00
C GLY A 183 10.36 2.58 -15.19
N GLN A 184 9.40 1.67 -15.30
CA GLN A 184 7.99 1.96 -15.10
C GLN A 184 7.67 1.72 -13.63
N LEU A 185 7.27 2.79 -12.94
CA LEU A 185 7.23 2.94 -11.50
C LEU A 185 5.83 3.40 -11.06
N ALA A 186 5.37 2.88 -9.93
CA ALA A 186 4.24 3.37 -9.19
C ALA A 186 4.74 4.27 -8.05
N ALA A 187 4.29 5.53 -8.01
CA ALA A 187 4.74 6.46 -6.98
C ALA A 187 4.03 6.25 -5.64
N ASP A 188 2.82 5.73 -5.68
CA ASP A 188 2.01 5.39 -4.50
C ASP A 188 2.60 4.26 -3.65
N ALA A 189 3.51 3.46 -4.21
CA ALA A 189 4.28 2.45 -3.48
C ALA A 189 5.31 3.07 -2.52
N GLU A 190 5.81 4.29 -2.79
CA GLU A 190 6.92 4.89 -2.02
C GLU A 190 6.57 6.25 -1.40
N PHE A 191 5.68 7.04 -2.02
CA PHE A 191 5.32 8.39 -1.59
C PHE A 191 3.94 8.44 -0.97
N PHE A 192 3.73 9.40 -0.07
CA PHE A 192 2.41 9.74 0.47
C PHE A 192 1.77 8.61 1.30
N PHE A 193 2.54 7.59 1.69
CA PHE A 193 2.07 6.42 2.41
C PHE A 193 2.27 6.53 3.95
N ALA A 194 1.23 6.18 4.72
CA ALA A 194 1.32 5.99 6.17
C ALA A 194 1.35 4.51 6.51
N GLU A 195 2.30 4.09 7.35
CA GLU A 195 2.50 2.68 7.71
C GLU A 195 1.23 2.08 8.29
N GLY A 196 0.60 2.76 9.26
CA GLY A 196 -0.65 2.26 9.86
C GLY A 196 -1.82 2.07 8.87
N GLY A 197 -1.77 2.72 7.70
CA GLY A 197 -2.76 2.56 6.63
C GLY A 197 -2.74 1.17 5.98
N GLY A 198 -1.61 0.45 6.01
CA GLY A 198 -1.47 -0.88 5.41
C GLY A 198 -2.29 -1.99 6.08
N TYR A 199 -2.92 -1.72 7.23
CA TYR A 199 -3.81 -2.68 7.92
C TYR A 199 -5.27 -2.59 7.48
N PHE A 200 -5.59 -1.70 6.54
CA PHE A 200 -6.92 -1.49 6.00
C PHE A 200 -7.01 -1.99 4.55
N ILE A 201 -8.24 -2.08 4.05
CA ILE A 201 -8.56 -2.56 2.70
C ILE A 201 -8.87 -1.39 1.76
N ASN A 202 -9.63 -0.38 2.20
CA ASN A 202 -10.08 0.72 1.34
C ASN A 202 -8.90 1.44 0.66
N GLY A 203 -9.09 1.85 -0.59
CA GLY A 203 -8.06 2.50 -1.40
C GLY A 203 -7.52 3.79 -0.80
N THR A 204 -8.33 4.49 0.01
CA THR A 204 -7.96 5.79 0.60
C THR A 204 -6.72 5.71 1.50
N TRP A 205 -6.48 4.56 2.16
CA TRP A 205 -5.36 4.37 3.08
C TRP A 205 -4.00 4.29 2.37
N GLY A 206 -4.01 4.00 1.06
CA GLY A 206 -2.85 4.10 0.17
C GLY A 206 -2.89 5.41 -0.60
N TRP A 207 -3.42 5.38 -1.82
CA TRP A 207 -3.52 6.53 -2.71
C TRP A 207 -4.84 7.27 -2.48
N ALA A 208 -4.80 8.29 -1.61
CA ALA A 208 -6.01 9.01 -1.20
C ALA A 208 -6.66 9.82 -2.36
N PRO A 209 -7.96 10.16 -2.27
CA PRO A 209 -8.69 10.89 -3.31
C PRO A 209 -8.01 12.19 -3.77
N ILE A 210 -7.36 12.92 -2.86
CA ILE A 210 -6.62 14.14 -3.22
C ILE A 210 -5.46 13.89 -4.19
N ALA A 211 -4.93 12.67 -4.25
CA ALA A 211 -3.91 12.27 -5.21
C ALA A 211 -4.53 11.62 -6.45
N ALA A 212 -5.54 10.75 -6.26
CA ALA A 212 -6.21 10.05 -7.35
C ALA A 212 -7.01 11.00 -8.27
N GLU A 213 -7.84 11.88 -7.70
CA GLU A 213 -8.74 12.74 -8.48
C GLU A 213 -8.04 13.95 -9.11
N ASN A 214 -6.95 14.42 -8.49
CA ASN A 214 -6.28 15.64 -8.90
C ASN A 214 -5.15 15.42 -9.92
N ASN A 215 -4.61 14.20 -10.02
CA ASN A 215 -3.59 13.90 -11.00
C ASN A 215 -4.21 13.36 -12.29
N PRO A 216 -3.73 13.78 -13.48
CA PRO A 216 -4.18 13.23 -14.75
C PRO A 216 -4.12 11.70 -14.76
N GLY A 217 -5.24 11.07 -15.13
CA GLY A 217 -5.36 9.62 -15.22
C GLY A 217 -5.19 8.86 -13.89
N GLY A 218 -5.31 9.53 -12.74
CA GLY A 218 -5.09 8.93 -11.42
C GLY A 218 -3.67 9.11 -10.87
N GLY A 219 -2.73 9.57 -11.72
CA GLY A 219 -1.30 9.59 -11.42
C GLY A 219 -0.65 8.19 -11.49
N PRO A 220 0.66 8.10 -11.22
CA PRO A 220 1.41 6.84 -11.19
C PRO A 220 1.05 6.01 -9.96
N ALA A 221 -0.06 5.29 -10.04
CA ALA A 221 -0.62 4.52 -8.94
C ALA A 221 -1.27 3.23 -9.44
N TYR A 222 -1.50 2.22 -8.58
CA TYR A 222 -2.25 1.03 -8.97
C TYR A 222 -3.58 1.42 -9.66
N PRO A 223 -3.95 0.83 -10.80
CA PRO A 223 -3.28 -0.26 -11.53
C PRO A 223 -2.36 0.18 -12.69
N LEU A 224 -1.94 1.44 -12.69
CA LEU A 224 -1.28 2.16 -13.77
C LEU A 224 0.04 2.83 -13.32
N ALA A 225 1.16 2.15 -13.53
CA ALA A 225 2.49 2.71 -13.32
C ALA A 225 2.99 3.49 -14.55
N THR A 226 3.98 4.36 -14.37
CA THR A 226 4.50 5.23 -15.44
C THR A 226 6.02 5.22 -15.52
N PRO A 227 6.62 5.51 -16.68
CA PRO A 227 8.06 5.71 -16.74
C PRO A 227 8.53 6.82 -15.80
N GLY A 228 9.53 6.52 -14.98
CA GLY A 228 10.03 7.44 -13.98
C GLY A 228 11.45 7.13 -13.50
N VAL A 229 11.97 8.08 -12.73
CA VAL A 229 13.24 7.98 -12.01
C VAL A 229 13.01 8.43 -10.57
N ARG A 230 13.42 7.62 -9.61
CA ARG A 230 13.41 7.95 -8.19
C ARG A 230 14.83 7.90 -7.63
N VAL A 231 15.17 8.91 -6.83
CA VAL A 231 16.40 8.95 -6.04
C VAL A 231 16.03 9.00 -4.57
N ALA A 232 16.55 8.07 -3.78
CA ALA A 232 16.42 8.06 -2.33
C ALA A 232 17.80 8.20 -1.68
N ILE A 233 17.86 8.91 -0.56
CA ILE A 233 19.07 9.14 0.22
C ILE A 233 18.73 8.94 1.69
N THR A 234 19.55 8.18 2.40
CA THR A 234 19.45 7.91 3.84
C THR A 234 20.71 8.42 4.58
N PRO A 235 20.88 9.74 4.75
CA PRO A 235 22.14 10.31 5.25
C PRO A 235 22.50 9.87 6.67
N THR A 236 21.48 9.51 7.45
CA THR A 236 21.62 9.03 8.83
C THR A 236 20.60 7.93 9.07
N GLU A 237 20.76 7.30 10.22
CA GLU A 237 19.84 6.29 10.70
C GLU A 237 18.39 6.76 10.91
N GLN A 238 18.19 8.08 11.03
CA GLN A 238 16.92 8.68 11.40
C GLN A 238 16.30 9.49 10.27
N THR A 239 16.96 9.64 9.13
CA THR A 239 16.56 10.60 8.11
C THR A 239 16.59 9.96 6.74
N SER A 240 15.51 10.10 5.99
CA SER A 240 15.47 9.81 4.56
C SER A 240 14.97 11.01 3.77
N LEU A 241 15.43 11.12 2.53
CA LEU A 241 14.93 12.07 1.55
C LEU A 241 14.75 11.33 0.23
N MET A 242 13.60 11.49 -0.38
CA MET A 242 13.25 10.89 -1.64
C MET A 242 12.74 11.95 -2.62
N VAL A 243 13.16 11.83 -3.87
CA VAL A 243 12.69 12.66 -4.99
C VAL A 243 12.43 11.77 -6.20
N GLY A 244 11.23 11.86 -6.74
CA GLY A 244 10.75 11.08 -7.88
C GLY A 244 10.28 11.98 -9.01
N VAL A 245 10.57 11.58 -10.25
CA VAL A 245 10.17 12.28 -11.47
C VAL A 245 9.52 11.26 -12.39
N TYR A 246 8.26 11.46 -12.72
CA TYR A 246 7.40 10.51 -13.42
C TYR A 246 6.80 11.14 -14.68
N ASN A 247 6.45 10.33 -15.67
CA ASN A 247 5.51 10.76 -16.71
C ASN A 247 4.18 11.09 -16.03
N GLY A 248 3.68 12.32 -16.20
CA GLY A 248 2.58 12.83 -15.38
C GLY A 248 1.19 12.29 -15.73
N ASN A 249 1.07 11.56 -16.83
CA ASN A 249 -0.14 10.84 -17.19
C ASN A 249 0.18 9.36 -17.43
N PRO A 250 -0.47 8.41 -16.76
CA PRO A 250 -0.23 6.99 -16.96
C PRO A 250 -0.78 6.39 -18.25
N ALA A 251 -1.67 7.09 -18.94
CA ALA A 251 -2.29 6.58 -20.14
C ALA A 251 -2.18 7.57 -21.31
N PRO A 252 -1.99 7.08 -22.54
CA PRO A 252 -2.00 7.93 -23.72
C PRO A 252 -3.40 8.48 -23.98
N ASP A 253 -3.47 9.60 -24.72
CA ASP A 253 -4.74 10.09 -25.24
C ASP A 253 -5.40 9.01 -26.12
N CYS A 254 -6.60 8.59 -25.75
CA CYS A 254 -7.41 7.67 -26.54
C CYS A 254 -8.88 8.10 -26.58
N ALA A 255 -9.71 7.37 -27.32
CA ALA A 255 -11.13 7.74 -27.51
C ALA A 255 -12.03 7.40 -26.31
N ALA A 256 -11.51 6.65 -25.33
CA ALA A 256 -12.21 6.35 -24.10
C ALA A 256 -11.82 7.40 -23.04
N ASP A 257 -12.79 7.78 -22.20
CA ASP A 257 -12.57 8.69 -21.08
C ASP A 257 -12.05 7.94 -19.83
N ASP A 258 -11.46 6.75 -20.01
CA ASP A 258 -10.93 5.89 -18.95
C ASP A 258 -9.46 5.53 -19.26
N PRO A 259 -8.49 5.97 -18.43
CA PRO A 259 -7.07 5.72 -18.65
C PRO A 259 -6.74 4.21 -18.64
N GLN A 260 -7.48 3.39 -17.90
CA GLN A 260 -7.26 1.95 -17.85
C GLN A 260 -7.63 1.27 -19.18
N VAL A 261 -8.62 1.80 -19.92
CA VAL A 261 -8.92 1.33 -21.27
C VAL A 261 -7.85 1.80 -22.26
N CYS A 262 -7.35 3.02 -22.09
CA CYS A 262 -6.31 3.59 -22.96
C CYS A 262 -4.94 2.89 -22.81
N ASN A 263 -4.62 2.36 -21.63
CA ASN A 263 -3.39 1.60 -21.35
C ASN A 263 -3.69 0.21 -20.75
N ASN A 264 -4.54 -0.58 -21.42
CA ASN A 264 -5.10 -1.81 -20.85
C ASN A 264 -4.09 -2.93 -20.52
N ASP A 265 -2.92 -2.95 -21.17
CA ASP A 265 -1.89 -3.97 -20.93
C ASP A 265 -0.70 -3.47 -20.09
N GLY A 266 -0.67 -2.17 -19.76
CA GLY A 266 0.43 -1.55 -19.01
C GLY A 266 1.74 -1.46 -19.80
N LEU A 267 1.74 -1.71 -21.11
CA LEU A 267 2.93 -1.69 -21.97
C LEU A 267 3.15 -0.35 -22.66
N ASP A 268 2.37 0.69 -22.32
CA ASP A 268 2.66 2.06 -22.77
C ASP A 268 3.71 2.73 -21.87
N PHE A 269 4.90 2.91 -22.43
CA PHE A 269 6.03 3.60 -21.80
C PHE A 269 6.12 5.06 -22.29
N GLY A 270 5.04 5.81 -22.13
CA GLY A 270 4.95 7.22 -22.48
C GLY A 270 6.01 8.08 -21.77
N LEU A 271 6.64 9.00 -22.52
CA LEU A 271 7.65 9.96 -22.02
C LEU A 271 7.38 11.39 -22.50
N ARG A 272 6.19 11.64 -23.05
CA ARG A 272 5.86 12.90 -23.74
C ARG A 272 5.01 13.82 -22.90
N ASP A 273 4.38 13.28 -21.88
CA ASP A 273 3.50 14.05 -21.02
C ASP A 273 4.31 14.99 -20.14
N ARG A 274 3.62 15.99 -19.63
CA ARG A 274 4.21 16.88 -18.65
C ARG A 274 4.53 16.08 -17.40
N THR A 275 5.60 16.47 -16.74
CA THR A 275 6.22 15.64 -15.71
C THR A 275 5.51 15.83 -14.37
N LEU A 276 5.39 14.76 -13.59
CA LEU A 276 5.04 14.81 -12.18
C LEU A 276 6.31 14.69 -11.34
N LEU A 277 6.57 15.70 -10.50
CA LEU A 277 7.65 15.68 -9.51
C LEU A 277 7.06 15.40 -8.14
N MET A 278 7.63 14.44 -7.42
CA MET A 278 7.30 14.16 -6.02
C MET A 278 8.55 14.29 -5.16
N ALA A 279 8.40 14.81 -3.95
CA ALA A 279 9.48 14.87 -2.98
C ALA A 279 8.93 14.61 -1.57
N GLU A 280 9.64 13.80 -0.79
CA GLU A 280 9.27 13.46 0.58
C GLU A 280 10.52 13.33 1.44
N GLY A 281 10.49 13.93 2.63
CA GLY A 281 11.50 13.71 3.66
C GLY A 281 10.88 13.06 4.88
N ALA A 282 11.53 12.02 5.41
CA ALA A 282 11.10 11.36 6.63
C ALA A 282 12.11 11.55 7.77
N TYR A 283 11.61 11.65 8.99
CA TYR A 283 12.39 11.66 10.22
C TYR A 283 11.86 10.64 11.22
N SER A 284 12.68 9.63 11.51
CA SER A 284 12.40 8.57 12.48
C SER A 284 12.95 8.92 13.86
N TYR A 285 12.13 8.72 14.88
CA TYR A 285 12.45 8.97 16.28
C TYR A 285 11.89 7.86 17.16
N SER A 286 12.22 7.90 18.46
CA SER A 286 11.64 6.95 19.41
C SER A 286 11.38 7.61 20.76
N LEU A 287 10.24 7.27 21.36
CA LEU A 287 9.80 7.73 22.66
C LEU A 287 10.05 6.66 23.73
N ALA A 288 9.74 7.01 24.99
CA ALA A 288 9.87 6.09 26.15
C ALA A 288 11.25 5.42 26.27
N GLY A 289 12.33 6.15 25.94
CA GLY A 289 13.69 5.62 26.04
C GLY A 289 14.07 4.62 24.95
N GLY A 290 13.35 4.59 23.83
CA GLY A 290 13.64 3.73 22.68
C GLY A 290 12.55 2.69 22.39
N GLU A 291 11.56 2.53 23.27
CA GLU A 291 10.57 1.45 23.18
C GLU A 291 9.44 1.73 22.18
N LEU A 292 9.20 3.00 21.85
CA LEU A 292 8.05 3.48 21.10
C LEU A 292 8.51 4.25 19.85
N PRO A 293 8.88 3.54 18.76
CA PRO A 293 9.29 4.18 17.52
C PRO A 293 8.16 5.01 16.92
N GLY A 294 8.53 6.06 16.20
CA GLY A 294 7.62 6.90 15.42
C GLY A 294 8.36 7.57 14.26
N GLN A 295 7.61 8.05 13.29
CA GLN A 295 8.12 8.68 12.09
C GLN A 295 7.22 9.84 11.69
N ILE A 296 7.84 10.94 11.25
CA ILE A 296 7.13 12.04 10.59
C ILE A 296 7.64 12.19 9.16
N LYS A 297 6.73 12.25 8.20
CA LYS A 297 7.03 12.52 6.79
C LYS A 297 6.43 13.86 6.39
N VAL A 298 7.16 14.61 5.58
CA VAL A 298 6.67 15.84 4.94
C VAL A 298 7.01 15.74 3.47
N GLY A 299 6.01 15.90 2.62
CA GLY A 299 6.21 15.81 1.19
C GLY A 299 5.17 16.58 0.41
N GLY A 300 5.22 16.39 -0.89
CA GLY A 300 4.30 16.98 -1.83
C GLY A 300 4.63 16.61 -3.26
N TRP A 301 3.74 17.00 -4.16
CA TRP A 301 3.95 16.85 -5.59
C TRP A 301 3.75 18.17 -6.32
N ASN A 302 4.36 18.26 -7.50
CA ASN A 302 4.09 19.29 -8.49
C ASN A 302 3.98 18.64 -9.86
N HIS A 303 2.82 18.78 -10.49
CA HIS A 303 2.59 18.36 -11.87
C HIS A 303 2.85 19.54 -12.81
N PHE A 304 3.83 19.46 -13.70
CA PHE A 304 4.22 20.55 -14.60
C PHE A 304 3.30 20.71 -15.83
N GLY A 305 2.03 20.31 -15.66
CA GLY A 305 1.00 20.27 -16.69
C GLY A 305 0.34 21.62 -16.94
N ASP A 306 -0.45 21.68 -18.00
CA ASP A 306 -1.38 22.77 -18.24
C ASP A 306 -2.74 22.37 -17.63
N PHE A 307 -3.23 23.16 -16.67
CA PHE A 307 -4.50 22.93 -15.98
C PHE A 307 -5.47 24.07 -16.27
N ASN A 308 -6.75 23.88 -15.93
CA ASN A 308 -7.76 24.91 -16.10
C ASN A 308 -8.48 25.17 -14.78
N HIS A 309 -8.90 26.42 -14.58
CA HIS A 309 -9.75 26.74 -13.45
C HIS A 309 -11.10 26.02 -13.61
N ILE A 310 -11.50 25.24 -12.62
CA ILE A 310 -12.69 24.37 -12.69
C ILE A 310 -14.04 25.11 -12.68
N TYR A 311 -14.04 26.41 -12.38
CA TYR A 311 -15.28 27.19 -12.25
C TYR A 311 -15.34 28.43 -13.15
N THR A 312 -14.24 29.16 -13.32
CA THR A 312 -14.27 30.46 -14.03
C THR A 312 -13.46 30.46 -15.32
N ASP A 313 -14.00 31.10 -16.36
CA ASP A 313 -13.28 31.37 -17.61
C ASP A 313 -12.29 32.54 -17.47
N ALA A 314 -11.50 32.79 -18.51
CA ALA A 314 -10.52 33.89 -18.52
C ALA A 314 -11.14 35.30 -18.34
N GLY A 315 -12.44 35.46 -18.56
CA GLY A 315 -13.20 36.69 -18.32
C GLY A 315 -13.79 36.79 -16.90
N GLY A 316 -13.64 35.75 -16.07
CA GLY A 316 -14.21 35.66 -14.72
C GLY A 316 -15.68 35.26 -14.70
N ASN A 317 -16.23 34.73 -15.79
CA ASN A 317 -17.61 34.22 -15.82
C ASN A 317 -17.62 32.72 -15.46
N PRO A 318 -18.69 32.21 -14.82
CA PRO A 318 -18.85 30.77 -14.61
C PRO A 318 -18.85 30.01 -15.93
N ILE A 319 -18.02 28.97 -16.06
CA ILE A 319 -17.87 28.20 -17.31
C ILE A 319 -19.18 27.50 -17.71
N ALA A 320 -19.97 27.03 -16.74
CA ALA A 320 -21.29 26.44 -16.97
C ALA A 320 -22.30 27.41 -17.61
N ILE A 321 -22.07 28.73 -17.49
CA ILE A 321 -22.91 29.78 -18.10
C ILE A 321 -22.31 30.26 -19.42
N SER A 322 -21.01 30.49 -19.47
CA SER A 322 -20.36 31.08 -20.64
C SER A 322 -20.14 30.06 -21.76
N GLY A 323 -20.01 28.78 -21.44
CA GLY A 323 -19.63 27.71 -22.37
C GLY A 323 -18.18 27.83 -22.87
N ASN A 324 -17.37 28.69 -22.26
CA ASN A 324 -15.93 28.78 -22.54
C ASN A 324 -15.15 27.81 -21.65
N ASP A 325 -13.94 27.47 -22.08
CA ASP A 325 -13.00 26.73 -21.25
C ASP A 325 -12.62 27.53 -19.99
N GLY A 326 -12.26 26.78 -18.94
CA GLY A 326 -11.71 27.35 -17.72
C GLY A 326 -10.46 28.19 -18.00
N LYS A 327 -10.23 29.20 -17.15
CA LYS A 327 -9.02 30.02 -17.23
C LYS A 327 -7.78 29.11 -17.14
N PRO A 328 -6.83 29.19 -18.09
CA PRO A 328 -5.60 28.39 -18.02
C PRO A 328 -4.77 28.71 -16.78
N LEU A 329 -4.22 27.67 -16.16
CA LEU A 329 -3.40 27.68 -14.96
C LEU A 329 -2.15 26.83 -15.21
N ASP A 330 -1.00 27.37 -14.79
CA ASP A 330 0.26 26.64 -14.88
C ASP A 330 0.41 25.72 -13.66
N ASN A 331 0.76 24.46 -13.93
CA ASN A 331 1.04 23.40 -12.97
C ASN A 331 -0.14 23.03 -12.06
N ASP A 332 0.02 21.94 -11.32
CA ASP A 332 -0.78 21.63 -10.14
C ASP A 332 0.14 21.14 -9.02
N TYR A 333 -0.29 21.23 -7.76
CA TYR A 333 0.52 20.81 -6.63
C TYR A 333 -0.32 20.48 -5.41
N ALA A 334 0.24 19.64 -4.56
CA ALA A 334 -0.24 19.48 -3.19
C ALA A 334 0.93 19.29 -2.22
N LEU A 335 0.65 19.55 -0.95
CA LEU A 335 1.57 19.30 0.16
C LEU A 335 0.90 18.38 1.16
N TYR A 336 1.69 17.53 1.80
CA TYR A 336 1.20 16.61 2.81
C TYR A 336 2.16 16.43 3.97
N VAL A 337 1.59 15.98 5.09
CA VAL A 337 2.31 15.58 6.31
C VAL A 337 1.72 14.27 6.81
N ILE A 338 2.59 13.36 7.23
CA ILE A 338 2.26 12.04 7.75
C ILE A 338 2.94 11.85 9.09
N LEU A 339 2.24 11.23 10.03
CA LEU A 339 2.78 10.84 11.32
C LEU A 339 2.37 9.40 11.60
N ASP A 340 3.36 8.55 11.89
CA ASP A 340 3.20 7.19 12.41
C ASP A 340 3.84 7.12 13.81
N GLN A 341 3.18 6.48 14.77
CA GLN A 341 3.65 6.39 16.14
C GLN A 341 3.16 5.12 16.84
N LEU A 342 4.08 4.31 17.37
CA LEU A 342 3.72 3.30 18.35
C LEU A 342 3.38 3.97 19.69
N LEU A 343 2.13 3.85 20.13
CA LEU A 343 1.67 4.41 21.40
C LEU A 343 1.93 3.47 22.59
N TRP A 344 1.92 2.17 22.32
CA TRP A 344 2.13 1.13 23.32
C TRP A 344 2.71 -0.12 22.68
N ARG A 345 3.62 -0.80 23.37
CA ARG A 345 4.27 -2.03 22.90
C ARG A 345 3.81 -3.23 23.71
N VAL A 346 3.55 -4.36 23.04
CA VAL A 346 3.33 -5.66 23.66
C VAL A 346 4.55 -6.03 24.50
N PRO A 347 4.40 -6.29 25.83
CA PRO A 347 5.54 -6.61 26.68
C PRO A 347 6.26 -7.87 26.23
N GLY A 348 7.58 -7.75 26.01
CA GLY A 348 8.43 -8.88 25.60
C GLY A 348 8.37 -9.21 24.11
N SER A 349 7.65 -8.43 23.31
CA SER A 349 7.72 -8.50 21.85
C SER A 349 9.07 -7.94 21.37
N GLU A 350 9.78 -8.70 20.55
CA GLU A 350 10.99 -8.22 19.85
C GLU A 350 10.58 -7.22 18.77
N ASP A 351 9.46 -7.47 18.11
CA ASP A 351 8.86 -6.58 17.14
C ASP A 351 8.09 -5.42 17.80
N PRO A 352 7.90 -4.31 17.08
CA PRO A 352 7.13 -3.14 17.54
C PRO A 352 5.62 -3.39 17.49
N GLN A 353 5.17 -4.57 17.93
CA GLN A 353 3.77 -4.91 18.04
C GLN A 353 3.11 -4.18 19.20
N GLY A 354 1.84 -3.80 19.05
CA GLY A 354 1.05 -3.16 20.09
C GLY A 354 0.02 -2.19 19.51
N VAL A 355 -0.10 -1.01 20.12
CA VAL A 355 -1.06 0.01 19.68
C VAL A 355 -0.35 1.05 18.84
N GLY A 356 -0.57 1.01 17.53
CA GLY A 356 -0.10 2.01 16.58
C GLY A 356 -1.12 3.13 16.40
N PHE A 357 -0.62 4.31 16.04
CA PHE A 357 -1.40 5.47 15.63
C PHE A 357 -0.79 6.02 14.36
N PHE A 358 -1.64 6.41 13.41
CA PHE A 358 -1.19 7.17 12.26
C PHE A 358 -2.17 8.27 11.89
N THR A 359 -1.68 9.26 11.16
CA THR A 359 -2.51 10.29 10.53
C THR A 359 -1.82 10.90 9.33
N ARG A 360 -2.58 11.22 8.30
CA ARG A 360 -2.13 11.98 7.13
C ARG A 360 -3.00 13.20 6.92
N PHE A 361 -2.38 14.29 6.47
CA PHE A 361 -3.04 15.52 6.02
C PHE A 361 -2.48 15.91 4.67
N ALA A 362 -3.33 16.38 3.77
CA ALA A 362 -2.93 16.90 2.48
C ALA A 362 -3.82 18.06 2.03
N GLY A 363 -3.25 18.99 1.26
CA GLY A 363 -3.98 20.12 0.71
C GLY A 363 -3.47 20.54 -0.67
N ALA A 364 -4.40 20.92 -1.53
CA ALA A 364 -4.20 21.34 -2.92
C ALA A 364 -5.00 22.63 -3.22
N PRO A 365 -4.67 23.40 -4.27
CA PRO A 365 -5.44 24.57 -4.68
C PRO A 365 -6.87 24.22 -5.10
N ASP A 366 -7.85 24.97 -4.60
CA ASP A 366 -9.28 24.80 -4.92
C ASP A 366 -9.65 25.23 -6.35
N ASP A 367 -8.81 26.06 -6.99
CA ASP A 367 -9.12 26.62 -8.31
C ASP A 367 -9.05 25.61 -9.46
N ARG A 368 -8.25 24.53 -9.32
CA ARG A 368 -8.03 23.51 -10.35
C ARG A 368 -8.33 22.07 -9.93
N ASN A 369 -8.53 21.84 -8.63
CA ASN A 369 -8.68 20.51 -8.06
C ASN A 369 -10.10 20.26 -7.58
N TYR A 370 -10.58 19.04 -7.82
CA TYR A 370 -11.86 18.60 -7.29
C TYR A 370 -11.80 18.39 -5.78
N VAL A 371 -10.69 17.79 -5.30
CA VAL A 371 -10.41 17.60 -3.88
C VAL A 371 -9.36 18.61 -3.43
N ASP A 372 -9.70 19.52 -2.52
CA ASP A 372 -8.77 20.56 -2.03
C ASP A 372 -8.13 20.21 -0.68
N PHE A 373 -8.74 19.32 0.10
CA PHE A 373 -8.25 18.90 1.40
C PHE A 373 -8.58 17.44 1.69
N TYR A 374 -7.62 16.73 2.28
CA TYR A 374 -7.78 15.36 2.75
C TYR A 374 -7.13 15.16 4.12
N PHE A 375 -7.76 14.35 4.95
CA PHE A 375 -7.19 13.89 6.22
C PHE A 375 -7.65 12.48 6.55
N ASP A 376 -6.73 11.69 7.11
CA ASP A 376 -7.07 10.43 7.76
C ASP A 376 -6.39 10.25 9.11
N VAL A 377 -6.98 9.37 9.91
CA VAL A 377 -6.45 8.95 11.21
C VAL A 377 -6.87 7.52 11.48
N GLY A 378 -5.98 6.75 12.10
CA GLY A 378 -6.33 5.41 12.54
C GLY A 378 -5.50 4.89 13.70
N LEU A 379 -6.02 3.81 14.28
CA LEU A 379 -5.37 3.02 15.31
C LEU A 379 -5.24 1.58 14.84
N THR A 380 -4.09 0.99 15.12
CA THR A 380 -3.80 -0.42 14.84
C THR A 380 -3.50 -1.14 16.15
N PHE A 381 -3.89 -2.41 16.24
CA PHE A 381 -3.75 -3.25 17.42
C PHE A 381 -3.16 -4.59 17.00
N THR A 382 -1.84 -4.70 17.04
CA THR A 382 -1.08 -5.85 16.53
C THR A 382 -0.63 -6.77 17.66
N GLY A 383 -0.74 -8.09 17.46
CA GLY A 383 -0.27 -9.09 18.42
C GLY A 383 -0.99 -9.08 19.78
N MET A 384 -2.18 -8.49 19.85
CA MET A 384 -2.90 -8.28 21.11
C MET A 384 -3.63 -9.52 21.63
N ILE A 385 -3.83 -10.55 20.79
CA ILE A 385 -4.63 -11.73 21.11
C ILE A 385 -3.71 -12.89 21.50
N PRO A 386 -3.84 -13.46 22.72
CA PRO A 386 -3.04 -14.61 23.13
C PRO A 386 -3.21 -15.80 22.18
N GLY A 387 -2.10 -16.31 21.64
CA GLY A 387 -2.08 -17.41 20.67
C GLY A 387 -2.30 -16.98 19.22
N ARG A 388 -2.45 -15.67 18.95
CA ARG A 388 -2.51 -15.08 17.61
C ARG A 388 -1.63 -13.80 17.55
N PRO A 389 -0.30 -13.95 17.72
CA PRO A 389 0.65 -12.83 17.74
C PRO A 389 0.74 -12.09 16.40
N ASP A 390 0.28 -12.72 15.33
CA ASP A 390 0.41 -12.28 13.94
C ASP A 390 -0.86 -11.54 13.45
N ASP A 391 -1.90 -11.51 14.28
CA ASP A 391 -3.16 -10.83 13.96
C ASP A 391 -3.11 -9.33 14.24
N ALA A 392 -3.92 -8.59 13.49
CA ALA A 392 -4.09 -7.15 13.65
C ALA A 392 -5.56 -6.75 13.59
N LEU A 393 -5.96 -5.80 14.45
CA LEU A 393 -7.21 -5.05 14.30
C LEU A 393 -6.87 -3.60 13.94
N ALA A 394 -7.59 -3.03 12.99
CA ALA A 394 -7.45 -1.65 12.57
C ALA A 394 -8.79 -0.92 12.61
N ILE A 395 -8.78 0.33 13.07
CA ILE A 395 -9.96 1.21 13.12
C ILE A 395 -9.54 2.58 12.62
N GLY A 396 -10.21 3.08 11.59
CA GLY A 396 -9.81 4.27 10.87
C GLY A 396 -10.97 5.21 10.57
N TYR A 397 -10.65 6.49 10.45
CA TYR A 397 -11.51 7.52 9.88
C TYR A 397 -10.78 8.29 8.79
N ALA A 398 -11.42 8.52 7.64
CA ALA A 398 -10.91 9.38 6.57
C ALA A 398 -11.95 10.44 6.20
N TYR A 399 -11.47 11.59 5.71
CA TYR A 399 -12.28 12.73 5.29
C TYR A 399 -11.64 13.38 4.07
N THR A 400 -12.45 13.64 3.06
CA THR A 400 -12.06 14.39 1.86
C THR A 400 -13.06 15.53 1.62
N SER A 401 -12.53 16.71 1.32
CA SER A 401 -13.31 17.90 1.01
C SER A 401 -13.41 18.07 -0.50
N ILE A 402 -14.62 18.37 -0.98
CA ILE A 402 -14.81 18.82 -2.35
C ILE A 402 -14.61 20.33 -2.38
N SER A 403 -13.80 20.81 -3.31
CA SER A 403 -13.42 22.21 -3.37
C SER A 403 -14.62 23.14 -3.56
N ASP A 404 -14.54 24.34 -2.97
CA ASP A 404 -15.60 25.36 -3.08
C ASP A 404 -15.90 25.70 -4.56
N GLN A 405 -14.89 25.66 -5.43
CA GLN A 405 -15.04 25.93 -6.86
C GLN A 405 -15.75 24.77 -7.59
N ALA A 406 -15.47 23.51 -7.24
CA ALA A 406 -16.19 22.36 -7.79
C ALA A 406 -17.67 22.38 -7.37
N GLN A 407 -17.94 22.66 -6.08
CA GLN A 407 -19.31 22.81 -5.59
C GLN A 407 -20.05 23.97 -6.28
N ALA A 408 -19.38 25.11 -6.47
CA ALA A 408 -19.95 26.25 -7.18
C ALA A 408 -20.24 25.93 -8.66
N PHE A 409 -19.38 25.15 -9.31
CA PHE A 409 -19.61 24.64 -10.66
C PHE A 409 -20.86 23.77 -10.71
N ASN A 410 -20.97 22.75 -9.87
CA ASN A 410 -22.12 21.83 -9.82
C ASN A 410 -23.45 22.59 -9.64
N VAL A 411 -23.52 23.49 -8.65
CA VAL A 411 -24.72 24.30 -8.40
C VAL A 411 -25.06 25.20 -9.60
N THR A 412 -24.06 25.77 -10.27
CA THR A 412 -24.27 26.61 -11.46
C THR A 412 -24.70 25.80 -12.68
N ASN A 413 -24.22 24.56 -12.79
CA ASN A 413 -24.58 23.59 -13.81
C ASN A 413 -25.99 23.02 -13.61
N GLY A 414 -26.59 23.24 -12.43
CA GLY A 414 -27.96 22.84 -12.10
C GLY A 414 -28.05 21.55 -11.28
N ASP A 415 -26.90 21.03 -10.84
CA ASP A 415 -26.82 19.85 -9.99
C ASP A 415 -27.21 20.21 -8.54
N PRO A 416 -27.70 19.25 -7.74
CA PRO A 416 -27.96 19.47 -6.33
C PRO A 416 -26.71 19.96 -5.60
N ALA A 417 -26.91 20.88 -4.64
CA ALA A 417 -25.86 21.17 -3.67
C ALA A 417 -25.69 19.94 -2.77
N GLY A 418 -24.58 19.23 -2.93
CA GLY A 418 -24.17 18.17 -2.02
C GLY A 418 -23.73 18.72 -0.66
N GLU A 419 -23.28 17.82 0.20
CA GLU A 419 -22.69 18.15 1.51
C GLU A 419 -21.28 18.74 1.38
N GLY A 420 -20.62 18.53 0.23
CA GLY A 420 -19.30 19.11 -0.08
C GLY A 420 -18.12 18.37 0.55
N TYR A 421 -18.36 17.16 1.06
CA TYR A 421 -17.32 16.28 1.60
C TYR A 421 -17.78 14.83 1.52
N GLU A 422 -16.81 13.91 1.49
CA GLU A 422 -17.02 12.48 1.72
C GLU A 422 -16.19 12.05 2.93
N ALA A 423 -16.71 11.12 3.73
CA ALA A 423 -15.98 10.57 4.87
C ALA A 423 -16.15 9.06 4.97
N LEU A 424 -15.21 8.39 5.64
CA LEU A 424 -15.19 6.94 5.80
C LEU A 424 -14.90 6.58 7.26
N ILE A 425 -15.58 5.56 7.78
CA ILE A 425 -15.11 4.76 8.92
C ILE A 425 -14.84 3.35 8.44
N GLU A 426 -13.68 2.80 8.78
CA GLU A 426 -13.33 1.41 8.47
C GLU A 426 -12.89 0.65 9.72
N ILE A 427 -13.30 -0.62 9.80
CA ILE A 427 -12.85 -1.58 10.81
C ILE A 427 -12.44 -2.86 10.09
N ALA A 428 -11.14 -3.13 10.06
CA ALA A 428 -10.56 -4.31 9.42
C ALA A 428 -9.88 -5.20 10.47
N TYR A 429 -9.98 -6.51 10.32
CA TYR A 429 -9.29 -7.47 11.18
C TYR A 429 -8.48 -8.46 10.35
N THR A 430 -7.15 -8.37 10.37
CA THR A 430 -6.28 -9.31 9.66
C THR A 430 -6.05 -10.55 10.52
N MET A 431 -6.48 -11.71 10.01
CA MET A 431 -6.28 -13.02 10.60
C MET A 431 -5.22 -13.80 9.82
N GLU A 432 -4.08 -14.10 10.44
CA GLU A 432 -3.09 -15.03 9.88
C GLU A 432 -3.62 -16.46 10.07
N VAL A 433 -4.18 -17.07 9.04
CA VAL A 433 -4.81 -18.39 9.18
C VAL A 433 -3.74 -19.47 9.28
N ILE A 434 -2.80 -19.43 8.34
CA ILE A 434 -1.55 -20.18 8.25
C ILE A 434 -0.58 -19.33 7.40
N ASP A 435 0.72 -19.64 7.47
CA ASP A 435 1.71 -18.94 6.65
C ASP A 435 1.31 -18.92 5.16
N GLY A 436 1.27 -17.72 4.56
CA GLY A 436 0.88 -17.50 3.17
C GLY A 436 -0.63 -17.43 2.93
N TRP A 437 -1.46 -17.52 3.97
CA TRP A 437 -2.90 -17.30 3.86
C TRP A 437 -3.44 -16.39 4.97
N THR A 438 -3.88 -15.20 4.57
CA THR A 438 -4.60 -14.25 5.42
C THR A 438 -6.08 -14.17 5.06
N LEU A 439 -6.90 -13.94 6.09
CA LEU A 439 -8.31 -13.57 5.93
C LEU A 439 -8.56 -12.27 6.70
N GLN A 440 -9.09 -11.28 6.02
CA GLN A 440 -9.34 -9.95 6.57
C GLN A 440 -10.81 -9.57 6.40
N PRO A 441 -11.69 -9.91 7.37
CA PRO A 441 -13.05 -9.39 7.40
C PRO A 441 -13.03 -7.87 7.58
N ASP A 442 -13.98 -7.21 6.92
CA ASP A 442 -14.00 -5.76 6.84
C ASP A 442 -15.41 -5.18 6.93
N PHE A 443 -15.48 -4.00 7.53
CA PHE A 443 -16.67 -3.17 7.65
C PHE A 443 -16.30 -1.73 7.30
N GLN A 444 -17.06 -1.14 6.38
CA GLN A 444 -16.92 0.26 6.00
C GLN A 444 -18.27 0.98 6.09
N TYR A 445 -18.23 2.23 6.54
CA TYR A 445 -19.36 3.14 6.44
C TYR A 445 -18.91 4.43 5.75
N ILE A 446 -19.49 4.71 4.60
CA ILE A 446 -19.16 5.83 3.72
C ILE A 446 -20.26 6.89 3.85
N PHE A 447 -19.86 8.08 4.28
CA PHE A 447 -20.71 9.25 4.40
C PHE A 447 -20.61 10.07 3.11
N ASN A 448 -21.75 10.42 2.53
CA ASN A 448 -21.87 11.31 1.38
C ASN A 448 -20.91 10.94 0.23
N PRO A 449 -21.05 9.74 -0.39
CA PRO A 449 -20.23 9.38 -1.54
C PRO A 449 -20.27 10.48 -2.62
N ASP A 450 -19.10 10.81 -3.16
CA ASP A 450 -18.86 11.91 -4.11
C ASP A 450 -19.46 13.26 -3.62
N GLY A 451 -19.30 13.53 -2.33
CA GLY A 451 -19.79 14.76 -1.71
C GLY A 451 -21.30 14.80 -1.48
N GLY A 452 -22.00 13.69 -1.67
CA GLY A 452 -23.43 13.55 -1.37
C GLY A 452 -24.35 14.21 -2.40
N VAL A 453 -23.92 14.31 -3.65
CA VAL A 453 -24.75 14.86 -4.74
C VAL A 453 -25.75 13.83 -5.26
N GLU A 454 -25.29 12.61 -5.55
CA GLU A 454 -26.11 11.58 -6.24
C GLU A 454 -26.35 10.30 -5.44
N ALA A 455 -25.52 10.01 -4.44
CA ALA A 455 -25.54 8.75 -3.70
C ALA A 455 -25.96 8.91 -2.23
N GLU A 456 -26.69 7.92 -1.70
CA GLU A 456 -26.94 7.83 -0.26
C GLU A 456 -25.68 7.34 0.48
N ASN A 457 -25.61 7.57 1.79
CA ASN A 457 -24.57 6.94 2.63
C ASN A 457 -24.57 5.42 2.43
N ALA A 458 -23.39 4.83 2.36
CA ALA A 458 -23.24 3.40 2.12
C ALA A 458 -22.67 2.67 3.34
N THR A 459 -23.21 1.49 3.63
CA THR A 459 -22.61 0.53 4.56
C THR A 459 -22.12 -0.66 3.76
N VAL A 460 -20.85 -1.01 3.89
CA VAL A 460 -20.22 -2.11 3.17
C VAL A 460 -19.70 -3.14 4.16
N VAL A 461 -19.90 -4.41 3.83
CA VAL A 461 -19.32 -5.55 4.55
C VAL A 461 -18.71 -6.51 3.56
N GLY A 462 -17.58 -7.11 3.93
CA GLY A 462 -16.95 -8.12 3.11
C GLY A 462 -15.74 -8.74 3.79
N ALA A 463 -14.89 -9.34 2.97
CA ALA A 463 -13.61 -9.83 3.43
C ALA A 463 -12.61 -9.90 2.28
N ARG A 464 -11.34 -9.68 2.57
CA ARG A 464 -10.21 -10.01 1.70
C ARG A 464 -9.63 -11.34 2.11
N SER A 465 -9.45 -12.26 1.16
CA SER A 465 -8.64 -13.46 1.36
C SER A 465 -7.43 -13.39 0.44
N THR A 466 -6.24 -13.48 1.02
CA THR A 466 -4.98 -13.40 0.27
C THR A 466 -4.24 -14.72 0.38
N PHE A 467 -3.81 -15.27 -0.75
CA PHE A 467 -2.99 -16.47 -0.85
C PHE A 467 -1.66 -16.10 -1.51
N ALA A 468 -0.59 -15.97 -0.73
CA ALA A 468 0.77 -15.78 -1.22
C ALA A 468 1.41 -17.16 -1.48
N PHE A 469 2.20 -17.29 -2.55
CA PHE A 469 2.74 -18.59 -2.93
C PHE A 469 4.09 -18.59 -3.61
#